data_AF-G0QJS1-F1
#
_entry.id   AF-G0QJS1-F1
#
_cell.length_a   1.000
_cell.length_b   1.000
_cell.length_c   1.000
_cell.angle_alpha   90.00
_cell.angle_beta   90.00
_cell.angle_gamma   90.00
#
_symmetry.space_group_name_H-M   'P 1'
#
loop_
_entity.id
_entity.type
_entity.pdbx_description
1 polymer ?
#
loop_
_entity_poly.entity_id
_entity_poly.type
_entity_poly.pdbx_seq_one_letter_code
_entity_poly.pdbx_strand_id
1 'polypeptide(L)'
;LLKSTNYGITINWQCINLSTGNDCKDSSNNLIVSPITQNLQISIQKNVLQPYQQYQFKTSGTKDSVTSFDQIAILMVDYFIPPVNPSISINNSQNTINLNQEIFIQFDFQEDTNVDDLIITGAILYQNQQVSIISINYIQFRFKVWEYFFDFQNQNQFELKFSVRNSNFIIATLISYSLNANIPPQDCIFDQTTGFKVRNMQDKQILQINGCIDNDLPLTYSFYFYKNQDDYNNELLNAQYVNRQLLSDFSPNNKIETVLPFGVSLIMAVIQDSKRGIRNITQQITVSQYTQDSSSYYTFINNWFTQTQQDNLNQNKIINYNMIIYDIINHVS
;
A
#
# COMPACT_ATOMS: atom_id res chain seq x y z
N LEU A 1 -30.28 45.81 24.89
CA LEU A 1 -31.71 46.15 25.02
C LEU A 1 -32.29 46.38 23.62
N LEU A 2 -32.62 45.29 22.91
CA LEU A 2 -33.42 45.38 21.68
C LEU A 2 -34.88 45.57 22.10
N LYS A 3 -35.48 46.70 21.71
CA LYS A 3 -36.88 47.04 22.02
C LYS A 3 -37.83 46.00 21.42
N SER A 4 -38.78 45.54 22.21
CA SER A 4 -39.91 44.70 21.79
C SER A 4 -40.85 45.48 20.87
N THR A 5 -40.57 45.53 19.58
CA THR A 5 -41.55 45.95 18.57
C THR A 5 -42.10 44.71 17.89
N ASN A 6 -43.04 44.04 18.57
CA ASN A 6 -43.72 42.91 17.97
C ASN A 6 -44.86 43.45 17.10
N TYR A 7 -44.66 43.53 15.78
CA TYR A 7 -45.58 44.09 14.77
C TYR A 7 -46.85 43.24 14.53
N GLY A 8 -47.40 42.64 15.60
CA GLY A 8 -48.48 41.64 15.53
C GLY A 8 -48.01 40.26 15.05
N ILE A 9 -46.71 39.97 15.13
CA ILE A 9 -46.14 38.68 14.71
C ILE A 9 -46.02 37.75 15.92
N THR A 10 -46.60 36.56 15.85
CA THR A 10 -46.40 35.51 16.84
C THR A 10 -45.21 34.67 16.44
N ILE A 11 -44.16 34.66 17.27
CA ILE A 11 -42.94 33.88 17.03
C ILE A 11 -43.01 32.59 17.85
N ASN A 12 -42.72 31.47 17.19
CA ASN A 12 -42.67 30.15 17.78
C ASN A 12 -41.36 29.47 17.43
N TRP A 13 -40.68 28.93 18.43
CA TRP A 13 -39.46 28.14 18.24
C TRP A 13 -39.75 26.67 18.53
N GLN A 14 -39.14 25.80 17.75
CA GLN A 14 -39.16 24.36 17.97
C GLN A 14 -37.73 23.83 17.89
N CYS A 15 -37.39 22.92 18.80
CA CYS A 15 -36.18 22.12 18.71
C CYS A 15 -36.59 20.66 18.58
N ILE A 16 -36.05 19.96 17.58
CA ILE A 16 -36.30 18.53 17.33
C ILE A 16 -34.97 17.80 17.39
N ASN A 17 -34.90 16.71 18.16
CA ASN A 17 -33.78 15.77 18.08
C ASN A 17 -34.00 14.87 16.86
N LEU A 18 -33.17 15.05 15.83
CA LEU A 18 -33.31 14.35 14.55
C LEU A 18 -33.08 12.84 14.67
N SER A 19 -32.32 12.37 15.66
CA SER A 19 -32.11 10.94 15.91
C SER A 19 -33.37 10.24 16.43
N THR A 20 -34.23 10.97 17.13
CA THR A 20 -35.46 10.40 17.76
C THR A 20 -36.76 10.89 17.15
N GLY A 21 -36.73 12.00 16.39
CA GLY A 21 -37.90 12.70 15.86
C GLY A 21 -38.71 13.48 16.90
N ASN A 22 -38.30 13.48 18.17
CA ASN A 22 -39.04 14.12 19.26
C ASN A 22 -38.54 15.53 19.56
N ASP A 23 -39.37 16.33 20.25
CA ASP A 23 -38.96 17.63 20.76
C ASP A 23 -37.74 17.49 21.70
N CYS A 24 -36.83 18.46 21.63
CA CYS A 24 -35.63 18.49 22.46
C CYS A 24 -36.00 18.69 23.93
N LYS A 25 -35.62 17.73 24.77
CA LYS A 25 -35.83 17.76 26.21
C LYS A 25 -34.52 17.60 26.98
N ASP A 26 -34.45 18.23 28.15
CA ASP A 26 -33.34 18.07 29.08
C ASP A 26 -33.40 16.71 29.81
N SER A 27 -32.41 16.43 30.65
CA SER A 27 -32.33 15.19 31.43
C SER A 27 -33.48 15.03 32.45
N SER A 28 -34.19 16.11 32.78
CA SER A 28 -35.36 16.11 33.65
C SER A 28 -36.69 16.08 32.85
N ASN A 29 -36.62 15.82 31.54
CA ASN A 29 -37.75 15.74 30.61
C ASN A 29 -38.49 17.07 30.38
N ASN A 30 -37.86 18.21 30.63
CA ASN A 30 -38.40 19.54 30.31
C ASN A 30 -37.98 19.96 28.89
N LEU A 31 -38.84 20.70 28.20
CA LEU A 31 -38.51 21.24 26.87
C LEU A 31 -37.35 22.23 26.95
N ILE A 32 -36.33 22.02 26.11
CA ILE A 32 -35.14 22.89 26.00
C ILE A 32 -35.50 24.21 25.34
N VAL A 33 -36.46 24.18 24.42
CA VAL A 33 -36.99 25.35 23.73
C VAL A 33 -38.51 25.34 23.87
N SER A 34 -39.06 26.42 24.41
CA SER A 34 -40.51 26.57 24.55
C SER A 34 -41.15 26.84 23.17
N PRO A 35 -42.29 26.21 22.84
CA PRO A 35 -42.99 26.39 21.56
C PRO A 35 -43.43 27.82 21.28
N ILE A 36 -43.64 28.62 22.34
CA ILE A 36 -44.15 29.99 22.23
C ILE A 36 -43.16 30.92 22.91
N THR A 37 -42.42 31.69 22.12
CA THR A 37 -41.55 32.75 22.63
C THR A 37 -41.59 33.94 21.70
N GLN A 38 -41.92 35.13 22.20
CA GLN A 38 -41.88 36.36 21.38
C GLN A 38 -40.45 36.86 21.08
N ASN A 39 -39.42 36.08 21.43
CA ASN A 39 -38.03 36.44 21.23
C ASN A 39 -37.50 35.87 19.90
N LEU A 40 -36.85 36.71 19.11
CA LEU A 40 -36.11 36.30 17.90
C LEU A 40 -34.81 35.55 18.21
N GLN A 41 -34.40 35.51 19.48
CA GLN A 41 -33.18 34.85 19.93
C GLN A 41 -33.52 33.89 21.07
N ILE A 42 -32.99 32.68 20.97
CA ILE A 42 -32.98 31.68 22.05
C ILE A 42 -31.54 31.50 22.55
N SER A 43 -31.38 31.11 23.81
CA SER A 43 -30.07 30.80 24.41
C SER A 43 -30.20 29.48 25.14
N ILE A 44 -29.30 28.55 24.83
CA ILE A 44 -29.30 27.21 25.40
C ILE A 44 -28.13 27.13 26.38
N GLN A 45 -28.41 26.66 27.59
CA GLN A 45 -27.37 26.49 28.61
C GLN A 45 -26.37 25.41 28.18
N LYS A 46 -25.12 25.59 28.61
CA LYS A 46 -24.08 24.57 28.42
C LYS A 46 -24.53 23.25 29.05
N ASN A 47 -24.17 22.12 28.45
CA ASN A 47 -24.46 20.76 28.91
C ASN A 47 -25.95 20.34 28.92
N VAL A 48 -26.83 21.07 28.23
CA VAL A 48 -28.26 20.69 28.10
C VAL A 48 -28.52 19.79 26.88
N LEU A 49 -27.89 20.11 25.75
CA LEU A 49 -27.93 19.25 24.57
C LEU A 49 -26.90 18.13 24.72
N GLN A 50 -27.31 16.91 24.39
CA GLN A 50 -26.43 15.75 24.45
C GLN A 50 -25.40 15.83 23.31
N PRO A 51 -24.14 15.47 23.57
CA PRO A 51 -23.15 15.35 22.51
C PRO A 51 -23.54 14.23 21.54
N TYR A 52 -23.07 14.33 20.30
CA TYR A 52 -23.24 13.37 19.20
C TYR A 52 -24.68 13.19 18.73
N GLN A 53 -25.52 14.18 19.03
CA GLN A 53 -26.90 14.24 18.56
C GLN A 53 -27.02 15.35 17.52
N GLN A 54 -27.90 15.11 16.54
CA GLN A 54 -28.29 16.13 15.57
C GLN A 54 -29.58 16.78 16.03
N TYR A 55 -29.58 18.11 16.07
CA TYR A 55 -30.73 18.89 16.48
C TYR A 55 -31.14 19.82 15.36
N GLN A 56 -32.44 19.89 15.12
CA GLN A 56 -33.04 20.87 14.23
C GLN A 56 -33.70 21.95 15.06
N PHE A 57 -33.32 23.21 14.81
CA PHE A 57 -33.98 24.38 15.36
C PHE A 57 -34.79 25.03 14.26
N LYS A 58 -36.08 25.19 14.50
CA LYS A 58 -37.02 25.82 13.59
C LYS A 58 -37.62 27.05 14.27
N THR A 59 -37.59 28.19 13.60
CA THR A 59 -38.30 29.40 14.02
C THR A 59 -39.44 29.65 13.05
N SER A 60 -40.59 30.05 13.55
CA SER A 60 -41.75 30.38 12.73
C SER A 60 -42.39 31.68 13.20
N GLY A 61 -42.82 32.50 12.26
CA GLY A 61 -43.49 33.77 12.51
C GLY A 61 -44.87 33.75 11.85
N THR A 62 -45.92 33.98 12.63
CA THR A 62 -47.30 34.06 12.15
C THR A 62 -47.85 35.47 12.28
N LYS A 63 -48.37 36.04 11.19
CA LYS A 63 -49.09 37.31 11.18
C LYS A 63 -50.28 37.20 10.24
N ASP A 64 -51.46 37.63 10.70
CA ASP A 64 -52.69 37.64 9.88
C ASP A 64 -52.94 36.29 9.16
N SER A 65 -52.75 35.18 9.90
CA SER A 65 -52.84 33.79 9.43
C SER A 65 -51.80 33.34 8.39
N VAL A 66 -50.85 34.20 8.01
CA VAL A 66 -49.69 33.84 7.19
C VAL A 66 -48.56 33.40 8.10
N THR A 67 -48.05 32.19 7.91
CA THR A 67 -46.92 31.65 8.67
C THR A 67 -45.72 31.44 7.75
N SER A 68 -44.56 31.99 8.13
CA SER A 68 -43.27 31.69 7.52
C SER A 68 -42.38 31.01 8.55
N PHE A 69 -41.43 30.20 8.09
CA PHE A 69 -40.46 29.55 8.97
C PHE A 69 -39.07 29.51 8.35
N ASP A 70 -38.07 29.41 9.24
CA ASP A 70 -36.68 29.16 8.90
C ASP A 70 -36.15 28.06 9.82
N GLN A 71 -35.12 27.34 9.39
CA GLN A 71 -34.57 26.22 10.14
C GLN A 71 -33.08 26.00 9.93
N ILE A 72 -32.43 25.52 10.97
CA ILE A 72 -31.03 25.10 10.97
C ILE A 72 -30.92 23.71 11.60
N ALA A 73 -30.04 22.87 11.06
CA ALA A 73 -29.62 21.63 11.68
C ALA A 73 -28.19 21.81 12.21
N ILE A 74 -27.95 21.38 13.45
CA ILE A 74 -26.64 21.40 14.09
C ILE A 74 -26.26 19.99 14.56
N LEU A 75 -24.98 19.64 14.46
CA LEU A 75 -24.40 18.45 15.07
C LEU A 75 -23.63 18.89 16.31
N MET A 76 -24.00 18.35 17.48
CA MET A 76 -23.25 18.60 18.70
C MET A 76 -22.04 17.67 18.75
N VAL A 77 -20.83 18.24 18.86
CA VAL A 77 -19.59 17.50 19.06
C VAL A 77 -18.97 17.90 20.40
N ASP A 78 -18.30 16.96 21.06
CA ASP A 78 -17.56 17.24 22.28
C ASP A 78 -16.21 17.87 21.89
N TYR A 79 -15.85 18.97 22.56
CA TYR A 79 -14.64 19.74 22.28
C TYR A 79 -13.46 19.35 23.20
N PHE A 80 -13.67 18.45 24.16
CA PHE A 80 -12.62 18.05 25.12
C PHE A 80 -11.70 16.91 24.65
N ILE A 81 -11.71 16.54 23.36
CA ILE A 81 -10.73 15.56 22.85
C ILE A 81 -9.43 16.28 22.49
N PRO A 82 -8.29 15.92 23.11
CA PRO A 82 -6.99 16.44 22.71
C PRO A 82 -6.73 16.10 21.23
N PRO A 83 -6.31 17.06 20.40
CA PRO A 83 -6.00 16.77 19.01
C PRO A 83 -4.80 15.83 18.91
N VAL A 84 -4.96 14.71 18.20
CA VAL A 84 -3.86 13.81 17.83
C VAL A 84 -3.34 14.21 16.45
N ASN A 85 -2.06 14.51 16.34
CA ASN A 85 -1.42 14.89 15.08
C ASN A 85 -0.39 13.82 14.72
N PRO A 86 -0.70 12.87 13.84
CA PRO A 86 0.32 11.95 13.35
C PRO A 86 1.28 12.66 12.41
N SER A 87 2.55 12.29 12.53
CA SER A 87 3.59 12.52 11.54
C SER A 87 3.81 11.22 10.76
N ILE A 88 3.54 11.27 9.45
CA ILE A 88 3.89 10.17 8.54
C ILE A 88 5.23 10.51 7.89
N SER A 89 6.21 9.62 8.05
CA SER A 89 7.50 9.74 7.37
C SER A 89 7.53 8.71 6.25
N ILE A 90 7.39 9.21 5.01
CA ILE A 90 7.58 8.41 3.81
C ILE A 90 8.85 8.92 3.17
N ASN A 91 9.79 8.02 2.89
CA ASN A 91 10.98 8.34 2.07
C ASN A 91 10.56 8.50 0.59
N ASN A 92 9.62 9.39 0.28
CA ASN A 92 9.29 9.77 -1.09
C ASN A 92 8.65 11.16 -1.14
N SER A 93 9.16 12.02 -2.03
CA SER A 93 8.68 13.37 -2.27
C SER A 93 7.39 13.45 -3.10
N GLN A 94 6.89 12.33 -3.64
CA GLN A 94 5.76 12.30 -4.59
C GLN A 94 4.52 11.51 -4.11
N ASN A 95 4.41 11.19 -2.82
CA ASN A 95 3.32 10.36 -2.25
C ASN A 95 3.12 9.01 -2.96
N THR A 96 4.07 8.60 -3.79
CA THR A 96 4.06 7.32 -4.48
C THR A 96 4.98 6.37 -3.72
N ILE A 97 4.62 5.10 -3.57
CA ILE A 97 5.41 4.16 -2.80
C ILE A 97 5.50 2.83 -3.54
N ASN A 98 6.65 2.18 -3.45
CA ASN A 98 6.71 0.77 -3.84
C ASN A 98 5.98 -0.08 -2.80
N LEU A 99 5.27 -1.13 -3.21
CA LEU A 99 4.48 -1.95 -2.29
C LEU A 99 5.32 -2.60 -1.18
N ASN A 100 6.61 -2.84 -1.47
CA ASN A 100 7.60 -3.39 -0.54
C ASN A 100 8.39 -2.33 0.25
N GLN A 101 8.14 -1.05 0.01
CA GLN A 101 8.78 0.04 0.75
C GLN A 101 8.19 0.12 2.16
N GLU A 102 9.07 0.24 3.16
CA GLU A 102 8.65 0.48 4.54
C GLU A 102 8.09 1.89 4.69
N ILE A 103 6.90 1.98 5.29
CA ILE A 103 6.27 3.23 5.71
C ILE A 103 6.42 3.32 7.22
N PHE A 104 6.91 4.46 7.71
CA PHE A 104 7.00 4.76 9.13
C PHE A 104 5.95 5.80 9.52
N ILE A 105 5.20 5.49 10.57
CA ILE A 105 4.17 6.37 11.13
C ILE A 105 4.47 6.58 12.60
N GLN A 106 4.42 7.84 13.02
CA GLN A 106 4.50 8.24 14.41
C GLN A 106 3.26 9.06 14.76
N PHE A 107 2.63 8.75 15.87
CA PHE A 107 1.50 9.52 16.39
C PHE A 107 2.02 10.50 17.44
N ASP A 108 1.95 11.81 17.16
CA ASP A 108 2.36 12.85 18.10
C ASP A 108 1.13 13.38 18.85
N PHE A 109 1.25 13.45 20.18
CA PHE A 109 0.18 13.86 21.10
C PHE A 109 0.58 15.16 21.80
N GLN A 110 -0.41 15.99 22.13
CA GLN A 110 -0.15 17.13 23.02
C GLN A 110 0.16 16.65 24.44
N GLU A 111 0.98 17.42 25.15
CA GLU A 111 1.45 17.14 26.51
C GLU A 111 0.27 16.81 27.44
N ASP A 112 0.45 15.81 28.32
CA ASP A 112 -0.52 15.20 29.27
C ASP A 112 -1.38 14.01 28.81
N THR A 113 -1.18 13.45 27.60
CA THR A 113 -1.87 12.21 27.21
C THR A 113 -1.06 10.97 27.60
N ASN A 114 -1.57 10.12 28.51
CA ASN A 114 -0.97 8.81 28.76
C ASN A 114 -1.14 7.91 27.53
N VAL A 115 -0.02 7.42 27.01
CA VAL A 115 0.03 6.57 25.81
C VAL A 115 -0.71 5.24 26.02
N ASP A 116 -0.68 4.70 27.24
CA ASP A 116 -1.33 3.41 27.54
C ASP A 116 -2.87 3.49 27.47
N ASP A 117 -3.43 4.70 27.55
CA ASP A 117 -4.86 4.94 27.41
C ASP A 117 -5.28 5.06 25.94
N LEU A 118 -4.36 4.98 24.99
CA LEU A 118 -4.65 5.18 23.58
C LEU A 118 -4.92 3.86 22.87
N ILE A 119 -5.95 3.87 22.05
CA ILE A 119 -6.33 2.77 21.17
C ILE A 119 -6.23 3.30 19.75
N ILE A 120 -5.27 2.75 19.00
CA ILE A 120 -4.97 3.13 17.62
C ILE A 120 -5.41 1.99 16.69
N THR A 121 -6.26 2.32 15.73
CA THR A 121 -6.68 1.39 14.68
C THR A 121 -6.46 2.02 13.33
N GLY A 122 -5.68 1.35 12.49
CA GLY A 122 -5.48 1.70 11.09
C GLY A 122 -6.40 0.90 10.17
N ALA A 123 -6.67 1.45 9.00
CA ALA A 123 -7.33 0.77 7.90
C ALA A 123 -6.71 1.21 6.58
N ILE A 124 -6.57 0.27 5.66
CA ILE A 124 -6.25 0.56 4.26
C ILE A 124 -7.56 0.57 3.49
N LEU A 125 -7.84 1.68 2.81
CA LEU A 125 -8.99 1.82 1.94
C LEU A 125 -8.53 1.90 0.49
N TYR A 126 -9.18 1.12 -0.37
CA TYR A 126 -9.00 1.13 -1.81
C TYR A 126 -10.36 1.26 -2.47
N GLN A 127 -10.54 2.21 -3.39
CA GLN A 127 -11.84 2.51 -4.02
C GLN A 127 -12.98 2.74 -2.99
N ASN A 128 -12.68 3.44 -1.89
CA ASN A 128 -13.58 3.66 -0.76
C ASN A 128 -14.04 2.39 -0.02
N GLN A 129 -13.43 1.24 -0.29
CA GLN A 129 -13.68 -0.01 0.43
C GLN A 129 -12.51 -0.33 1.35
N GLN A 130 -12.81 -0.81 2.56
CA GLN A 130 -11.78 -1.28 3.49
C GLN A 130 -11.25 -2.62 2.98
N VAL A 131 -9.97 -2.64 2.61
CA VAL A 131 -9.28 -3.86 2.16
C VAL A 131 -8.45 -4.51 3.27
N SER A 132 -8.08 -3.74 4.30
CA SER A 132 -7.32 -4.26 5.43
C SER A 132 -7.51 -3.44 6.70
N ILE A 133 -7.31 -4.07 7.86
CA ILE A 133 -7.32 -3.44 9.19
C ILE A 133 -5.95 -3.67 9.83
N ILE A 134 -5.43 -2.64 10.49
CA ILE A 134 -4.15 -2.65 11.18
C ILE A 134 -4.42 -2.34 12.66
N SER A 135 -4.17 -3.29 13.55
CA SER A 135 -4.22 -3.04 14.99
C SER A 135 -2.84 -2.57 15.47
N ILE A 136 -2.78 -1.39 16.08
CA ILE A 136 -1.52 -0.74 16.44
C ILE A 136 -1.49 -0.56 17.96
N ASN A 137 -0.55 -1.25 18.62
CA ASN A 137 -0.38 -1.21 20.07
C ASN A 137 0.70 -0.21 20.53
N TYR A 138 1.30 0.52 19.60
CA TYR A 138 2.44 1.39 19.86
C TYR A 138 2.26 2.73 19.14
N ILE A 139 2.85 3.79 19.67
CA ILE A 139 2.82 5.14 19.07
C ILE A 139 3.63 5.26 17.78
N GLN A 140 4.48 4.27 17.50
CA GLN A 140 5.29 4.16 16.32
C GLN A 140 5.04 2.82 15.65
N PHE A 141 4.89 2.84 14.33
CA PHE A 141 4.57 1.66 13.56
C PHE A 141 5.28 1.68 12.21
N ARG A 142 5.78 0.50 11.80
CA ARG A 142 6.39 0.26 10.49
C ARG A 142 5.65 -0.86 9.80
N PHE A 143 5.38 -0.68 8.52
CA PHE A 143 4.78 -1.72 7.70
C PHE A 143 5.10 -1.54 6.22
N LYS A 144 4.86 -2.60 5.45
CA LYS A 144 4.88 -2.58 3.99
C LYS A 144 3.46 -2.81 3.49
N VAL A 145 3.04 -2.07 2.47
CA VAL A 145 1.66 -2.21 1.95
C VAL A 145 1.40 -3.61 1.44
N TRP A 146 2.39 -4.24 0.80
CA TRP A 146 2.31 -5.61 0.30
C TRP A 146 1.87 -6.65 1.34
N GLU A 147 2.18 -6.45 2.63
CA GLU A 147 1.81 -7.36 3.71
C GLU A 147 0.30 -7.33 4.01
N TYR A 148 -0.38 -6.24 3.62
CA TYR A 148 -1.80 -5.99 3.93
C TYR A 148 -2.68 -5.96 2.69
N PHE A 149 -2.15 -5.51 1.56
CA PHE A 149 -2.89 -5.35 0.31
C PHE A 149 -1.94 -5.28 -0.90
N PHE A 150 -2.18 -6.12 -1.90
CA PHE A 150 -1.39 -6.16 -3.15
C PHE A 150 -2.27 -6.24 -4.41
N ASP A 151 -3.58 -6.42 -4.27
CA ASP A 151 -4.51 -6.61 -5.38
C ASP A 151 -5.03 -5.27 -5.93
N PHE A 152 -4.09 -4.46 -6.42
CA PHE A 152 -4.41 -3.19 -7.08
C PHE A 152 -4.95 -3.48 -8.49
N GLN A 153 -6.13 -2.93 -8.76
CA GLN A 153 -6.76 -2.96 -10.07
C GLN A 153 -6.30 -1.74 -10.89
N ASN A 154 -7.17 -1.18 -11.72
CA ASN A 154 -6.85 -0.04 -12.60
C ASN A 154 -6.54 1.29 -11.89
N GLN A 155 -6.76 1.38 -10.58
CA GLN A 155 -6.41 2.55 -9.76
C GLN A 155 -5.24 2.19 -8.85
N ASN A 156 -4.27 3.09 -8.74
CA ASN A 156 -3.12 2.91 -7.86
C ASN A 156 -3.22 3.73 -6.56
N GLN A 157 -4.19 4.64 -6.47
CA GLN A 157 -4.42 5.42 -5.26
C GLN A 157 -5.10 4.57 -4.18
N PHE A 158 -4.65 4.71 -2.94
CA PHE A 158 -5.26 4.14 -1.76
C PHE A 158 -5.17 5.13 -0.59
N GLU A 159 -5.98 4.92 0.44
CA GLU A 159 -5.99 5.76 1.63
C GLU A 159 -5.57 4.94 2.85
N LEU A 160 -4.71 5.52 3.68
CA LEU A 160 -4.48 5.06 5.05
C LEU A 160 -5.37 5.89 5.97
N LYS A 161 -6.28 5.23 6.68
CA LYS A 161 -7.11 5.86 7.70
C LYS A 161 -6.72 5.38 9.07
N PHE A 162 -6.54 6.31 10.00
CA PHE A 162 -6.26 6.00 11.40
C PHE A 162 -7.36 6.57 12.27
N SER A 163 -7.83 5.74 13.20
CA SER A 163 -8.71 6.12 14.29
C SER A 163 -7.89 6.04 15.56
N VAL A 164 -7.72 7.18 16.22
CA VAL A 164 -7.01 7.27 17.49
C VAL A 164 -8.00 7.75 18.54
N ARG A 165 -8.22 6.93 19.57
CA ARG A 165 -9.09 7.29 20.69
C ARG A 165 -8.37 7.10 22.01
N ASN A 166 -8.65 7.99 22.95
CA ASN A 166 -8.30 7.77 24.34
C ASN A 166 -9.44 6.99 25.02
N SER A 167 -9.10 5.99 25.82
CA SER A 167 -10.02 5.08 26.52
C SER A 167 -11.04 5.80 27.40
N ASN A 168 -10.70 7.00 27.88
CA ASN A 168 -11.56 7.86 28.71
C ASN A 168 -12.59 8.66 27.89
N PHE A 169 -12.45 8.71 26.56
CA PHE A 169 -13.32 9.49 25.68
C PHE A 169 -14.00 8.61 24.62
N ILE A 170 -15.17 9.05 24.14
CA ILE A 170 -15.98 8.27 23.21
C ILE A 170 -15.61 8.58 21.73
N ILE A 171 -15.18 9.80 21.42
CA ILE A 171 -14.77 10.17 20.05
C ILE A 171 -13.32 9.77 19.79
N ALA A 172 -13.10 9.22 18.60
CA ALA A 172 -11.77 9.10 18.00
C ALA A 172 -11.42 10.31 17.11
N THR A 173 -10.16 10.71 17.13
CA THR A 173 -9.58 11.52 16.06
C THR A 173 -9.37 10.63 14.84
N LEU A 174 -9.92 11.06 13.70
CA LEU A 174 -9.73 10.40 12.41
C LEU A 174 -8.66 11.13 11.61
N ILE A 175 -7.66 10.38 11.15
CA ILE A 175 -6.64 10.87 10.22
C ILE A 175 -6.74 10.10 8.92
N SER A 176 -6.53 10.78 7.79
CA SER A 176 -6.50 10.17 6.46
C SER A 176 -5.29 10.66 5.68
N TYR A 177 -4.55 9.72 5.09
CA TYR A 177 -3.46 9.99 4.17
C TYR A 177 -3.74 9.31 2.84
N SER A 178 -3.62 10.05 1.75
CA SER A 178 -3.75 9.48 0.41
C SER A 178 -2.38 9.22 -0.18
N LEU A 179 -2.16 8.00 -0.66
CA LEU A 179 -0.92 7.53 -1.24
C LEU A 179 -1.20 6.85 -2.58
N ASN A 180 -0.19 6.82 -3.45
CA ASN A 180 -0.23 6.08 -4.70
C ASN A 180 0.70 4.88 -4.60
N ALA A 181 0.22 3.70 -4.93
CA ALA A 181 1.07 2.54 -5.14
C ALA A 181 1.82 2.68 -6.47
N ASN A 182 3.09 2.31 -6.47
CA ASN A 182 3.80 1.95 -7.68
C ASN A 182 3.46 0.49 -7.99
N ILE A 183 2.56 0.29 -8.94
CA ILE A 183 2.11 -1.04 -9.34
C ILE A 183 3.20 -1.63 -10.24
N PRO A 184 3.79 -2.79 -9.91
CA PRO A 184 4.85 -3.37 -10.74
C PRO A 184 4.30 -3.84 -12.09
N PRO A 185 5.16 -4.08 -13.10
CA PRO A 185 4.75 -4.46 -14.45
C PRO A 185 3.80 -5.65 -14.49
N GLN A 186 2.62 -5.51 -15.13
CA GLN A 186 1.59 -6.55 -15.21
C GLN A 186 1.63 -7.33 -16.53
N ASP A 187 0.96 -8.48 -16.59
CA ASP A 187 0.81 -9.36 -17.76
C ASP A 187 2.07 -9.76 -18.57
N CYS A 188 3.25 -9.63 -17.97
CA CYS A 188 4.49 -10.13 -18.54
C CYS A 188 4.46 -11.67 -18.70
N ILE A 189 4.95 -12.15 -19.85
CA ILE A 189 5.06 -13.57 -20.22
C ILE A 189 6.53 -13.90 -20.44
N PHE A 190 6.99 -14.99 -19.82
CA PHE A 190 8.30 -15.56 -20.11
C PHE A 190 8.20 -16.41 -21.38
N ASP A 191 8.79 -15.92 -22.46
CA ASP A 191 8.86 -16.62 -23.74
C ASP A 191 10.26 -17.23 -23.91
N GLN A 192 10.29 -18.54 -24.16
CA GLN A 192 11.51 -19.25 -24.50
C GLN A 192 11.30 -19.92 -25.85
N THR A 193 12.10 -19.50 -26.83
CA THR A 193 12.02 -20.02 -28.20
C THR A 193 12.69 -21.39 -28.37
N THR A 194 13.39 -21.88 -27.35
CA THR A 194 14.10 -23.17 -27.33
C THR A 194 13.56 -24.02 -26.17
N GLY A 195 13.37 -25.33 -26.38
CA GLY A 195 12.60 -26.18 -25.46
C GLY A 195 13.19 -26.33 -24.04
N PHE A 196 12.40 -26.89 -23.12
CA PHE A 196 12.74 -27.06 -21.70
C PHE A 196 13.88 -28.03 -21.39
N LYS A 197 14.45 -28.69 -22.39
CA LYS A 197 15.58 -29.61 -22.25
C LYS A 197 16.75 -29.09 -23.07
N VAL A 198 17.84 -28.77 -22.38
CA VAL A 198 19.00 -28.14 -23.01
C VAL A 198 20.29 -28.85 -22.62
N ARG A 199 21.26 -28.91 -23.53
CA ARG A 199 22.59 -29.44 -23.22
C ARG A 199 23.46 -28.36 -22.57
N ASN A 200 24.11 -28.73 -21.48
CA ASN A 200 24.94 -27.84 -20.68
C ASN A 200 25.98 -27.12 -21.54
N MET A 201 26.01 -25.78 -21.48
CA MET A 201 26.98 -24.94 -22.15
C MET A 201 27.18 -25.19 -23.67
N GLN A 202 26.34 -26.00 -24.32
CA GLN A 202 26.47 -26.39 -25.72
C GLN A 202 25.38 -25.73 -26.57
N ASP A 203 24.17 -25.70 -26.03
CA ASP A 203 23.00 -25.17 -26.71
C ASP A 203 22.78 -23.72 -26.28
N LYS A 204 22.79 -22.81 -27.25
CA LYS A 204 22.44 -21.42 -27.01
C LYS A 204 20.95 -21.29 -26.75
N GLN A 205 20.60 -20.51 -25.73
CA GLN A 205 19.26 -20.25 -25.27
C GLN A 205 18.91 -18.79 -25.46
N ILE A 206 17.71 -18.55 -25.96
CA ILE A 206 17.14 -17.22 -26.06
C ILE A 206 16.07 -17.10 -24.98
N LEU A 207 16.31 -16.21 -24.02
CA LEU A 207 15.38 -15.88 -22.94
C LEU A 207 14.76 -14.53 -23.27
N GLN A 208 13.44 -14.44 -23.27
CA GLN A 208 12.73 -13.23 -23.64
C GLN A 208 11.50 -12.99 -22.76
N ILE A 209 11.27 -11.74 -22.38
CA ILE A 209 10.04 -11.32 -21.71
C ILE A 209 9.19 -10.48 -22.66
N ASN A 210 7.92 -10.86 -22.80
CA ASN A 210 6.98 -10.23 -23.71
C ASN A 210 5.69 -9.83 -22.98
N GLY A 211 4.91 -8.92 -23.58
CA GLY A 211 3.55 -8.62 -23.12
C GLY A 211 3.44 -7.82 -21.82
N CYS A 212 4.54 -7.31 -21.26
CA CYS A 212 4.50 -6.48 -20.07
C CYS A 212 3.69 -5.19 -20.29
N ILE A 213 2.74 -4.93 -19.38
CA ILE A 213 1.93 -3.72 -19.34
C ILE A 213 2.31 -2.92 -18.11
N ASP A 214 2.77 -1.69 -18.32
CA ASP A 214 3.09 -0.75 -17.24
C ASP A 214 2.91 0.69 -17.73
N ASN A 215 2.51 1.58 -16.82
CA ASN A 215 2.41 3.01 -17.08
C ASN A 215 3.74 3.73 -16.87
N ASP A 216 4.63 3.17 -16.04
CA ASP A 216 5.87 3.77 -15.55
C ASP A 216 7.09 3.30 -16.38
N LEU A 217 7.03 3.57 -17.69
CA LEU A 217 8.10 3.28 -18.65
C LEU A 217 9.34 4.20 -18.48
N PRO A 218 10.55 3.80 -18.92
CA PRO A 218 10.88 2.55 -19.59
C PRO A 218 11.06 1.36 -18.63
N LEU A 219 10.80 0.15 -19.14
CA LEU A 219 11.10 -1.10 -18.43
C LEU A 219 12.56 -1.51 -18.63
N THR A 220 13.13 -2.10 -17.59
CA THR A 220 14.44 -2.73 -17.60
C THR A 220 14.33 -4.18 -17.14
N TYR A 221 15.22 -5.02 -17.66
CA TYR A 221 15.16 -6.47 -17.50
C TYR A 221 16.51 -6.99 -17.03
N SER A 222 16.48 -7.88 -16.04
CA SER A 222 17.64 -8.65 -15.60
C SER A 222 17.25 -10.13 -15.54
N PHE A 223 18.21 -11.01 -15.81
CA PHE A 223 17.99 -12.45 -15.86
C PHE A 223 18.95 -13.14 -14.89
N TYR A 224 18.41 -14.12 -14.16
CA TYR A 224 19.10 -14.92 -13.17
C TYR A 224 18.76 -16.39 -13.33
N PHE A 225 19.57 -17.26 -12.74
CA PHE A 225 19.23 -18.67 -12.57
C PHE A 225 19.47 -19.14 -11.14
N TYR A 226 18.81 -20.24 -10.79
CA TYR A 226 18.97 -20.97 -9.54
C TYR A 226 19.29 -22.43 -9.81
N LYS A 227 19.93 -23.09 -8.84
CA LYS A 227 20.14 -24.53 -8.87
C LYS A 227 18.82 -25.28 -8.92
N ASN A 228 17.92 -24.92 -8.02
CA ASN A 228 16.67 -25.60 -7.77
C ASN A 228 15.61 -24.62 -7.24
N GLN A 229 14.37 -25.11 -7.13
CA GLN A 229 13.25 -24.34 -6.56
C GLN A 229 13.45 -24.02 -5.08
N ASP A 230 14.14 -24.87 -4.33
CA ASP A 230 14.36 -24.68 -2.88
C ASP A 230 15.28 -23.48 -2.61
N ASP A 231 16.31 -23.27 -3.42
CA ASP A 231 17.21 -22.11 -3.35
C ASP A 231 16.46 -20.80 -3.56
N TYR A 232 15.52 -20.79 -4.52
CA TYR A 232 14.63 -19.65 -4.76
C TYR A 232 13.68 -19.41 -3.58
N ASN A 233 13.02 -20.47 -3.10
CA ASN A 233 12.11 -20.37 -1.95
C ASN A 233 12.85 -19.90 -0.69
N ASN A 234 14.08 -20.37 -0.47
CA ASN A 234 14.90 -19.96 0.66
C ASN A 234 15.29 -18.48 0.57
N GLU A 235 15.63 -17.98 -0.63
CA GLU A 235 15.92 -16.56 -0.84
C GLU A 235 14.68 -15.68 -0.60
N LEU A 236 13.47 -16.16 -0.95
CA LEU A 236 12.21 -15.47 -0.62
C LEU A 236 11.96 -15.37 0.89
N LEU A 237 12.33 -16.41 1.65
CA LEU A 237 12.15 -16.44 3.10
C LEU A 237 13.27 -15.69 3.84
N ASN A 238 14.49 -15.72 3.31
CA ASN A 238 15.70 -15.20 3.93
C ASN A 238 16.49 -14.31 2.97
N ALA A 239 16.09 -13.05 2.84
CA ALA A 239 16.69 -12.08 1.92
C ALA A 239 18.19 -11.78 2.16
N GLN A 240 18.79 -12.26 3.26
CA GLN A 240 20.23 -12.14 3.53
C GLN A 240 21.08 -13.15 2.75
N TYR A 241 20.50 -14.26 2.29
CA TYR A 241 21.20 -15.32 1.57
C TYR A 241 20.79 -15.29 0.10
N VAL A 242 21.68 -14.79 -0.75
CA VAL A 242 21.47 -14.68 -2.20
C VAL A 242 22.02 -15.94 -2.86
N ASN A 243 21.12 -16.79 -3.39
CA ASN A 243 21.49 -18.02 -4.07
C ASN A 243 21.48 -17.86 -5.60
N ARG A 244 20.76 -16.86 -6.10
CA ARG A 244 20.65 -16.57 -7.54
C ARG A 244 22.01 -16.24 -8.16
N GLN A 245 22.20 -16.71 -9.39
CA GLN A 245 23.36 -16.41 -10.23
C GLN A 245 22.94 -15.51 -11.39
N LEU A 246 23.76 -14.50 -11.71
CA LEU A 246 23.46 -13.51 -12.75
C LEU A 246 23.72 -14.06 -14.15
N LEU A 247 22.74 -13.92 -15.06
CA LEU A 247 22.91 -14.14 -16.51
C LEU A 247 23.05 -12.82 -17.28
N SER A 248 22.32 -11.79 -16.85
CA SER A 248 22.36 -10.46 -17.46
C SER A 248 21.85 -9.43 -16.47
N ASP A 249 22.58 -8.32 -16.35
CA ASP A 249 22.19 -7.20 -15.49
C ASP A 249 21.09 -6.34 -16.13
N PHE A 250 20.50 -5.44 -15.35
CA PHE A 250 19.42 -4.57 -15.80
C PHE A 250 19.78 -3.81 -17.07
N SER A 251 19.02 -4.08 -18.13
CA SER A 251 19.15 -3.41 -19.41
C SER A 251 17.76 -3.19 -20.04
N PRO A 252 17.61 -2.26 -21.00
CA PRO A 252 16.35 -2.09 -21.71
C PRO A 252 16.03 -3.27 -22.64
N ASN A 253 16.95 -4.21 -22.83
CA ASN A 253 16.75 -5.37 -23.68
C ASN A 253 15.92 -6.42 -22.96
N ASN A 254 14.70 -6.65 -23.43
CA ASN A 254 13.82 -7.70 -22.93
C ASN A 254 14.22 -9.13 -23.39
N LYS A 255 15.34 -9.25 -24.11
CA LYS A 255 15.83 -10.49 -24.71
C LYS A 255 17.33 -10.62 -24.51
N ILE A 256 17.77 -11.82 -24.12
CA ILE A 256 19.18 -12.19 -24.06
C ILE A 256 19.44 -13.53 -24.75
N GLU A 257 20.66 -13.69 -25.25
CA GLU A 257 21.20 -14.96 -25.74
C GLU A 257 22.28 -15.43 -24.76
N THR A 258 22.14 -16.63 -24.23
CA THR A 258 23.06 -17.18 -23.23
C THR A 258 23.22 -18.69 -23.39
N VAL A 259 24.11 -19.28 -22.61
CA VAL A 259 24.19 -20.72 -22.39
C VAL A 259 23.90 -21.01 -20.92
N LEU A 260 23.63 -22.26 -20.56
CA LEU A 260 23.31 -22.62 -19.18
C LEU A 260 24.22 -23.74 -18.69
N PRO A 261 24.76 -23.64 -17.47
CA PRO A 261 25.57 -24.71 -16.90
C PRO A 261 24.70 -25.88 -16.41
N PHE A 262 25.32 -27.05 -16.27
CA PHE A 262 24.69 -28.20 -15.66
C PHE A 262 24.28 -27.90 -14.21
N GLY A 263 23.14 -28.48 -13.79
CA GLY A 263 22.59 -28.27 -12.45
C GLY A 263 21.70 -27.04 -12.31
N VAL A 264 21.44 -26.29 -13.39
CA VAL A 264 20.39 -25.26 -13.40
C VAL A 264 19.03 -25.91 -13.60
N SER A 265 18.06 -25.54 -12.76
CA SER A 265 16.67 -25.97 -12.92
C SER A 265 15.66 -24.84 -13.03
N LEU A 266 16.02 -23.61 -12.66
CA LEU A 266 15.08 -22.49 -12.61
C LEU A 266 15.73 -21.22 -13.12
N ILE A 267 15.03 -20.51 -14.00
CA ILE A 267 15.41 -19.20 -14.51
C ILE A 267 14.43 -18.18 -13.93
N MET A 268 14.93 -17.00 -13.58
CA MET A 268 14.13 -15.88 -13.13
C MET A 268 14.46 -14.65 -13.96
N ALA A 269 13.43 -14.03 -14.54
CA ALA A 269 13.52 -12.68 -15.08
C ALA A 269 12.96 -11.70 -14.05
N VAL A 270 13.68 -10.60 -13.88
CA VAL A 270 13.30 -9.47 -13.04
C VAL A 270 13.01 -8.30 -13.96
N ILE A 271 11.76 -7.85 -13.97
CA ILE A 271 11.31 -6.68 -14.73
C ILE A 271 11.17 -5.53 -13.75
N GLN A 272 11.80 -4.41 -14.06
CA GLN A 272 11.77 -3.21 -13.23
C GLN A 272 11.30 -2.01 -14.04
N ASP A 273 10.32 -1.28 -13.50
CA ASP A 273 9.83 -0.02 -14.05
C ASP A 273 10.74 1.19 -13.69
N SER A 274 10.44 2.36 -14.26
CA SER A 274 11.20 3.60 -14.03
C SER A 274 11.13 4.13 -12.58
N LYS A 275 10.10 3.75 -11.82
CA LYS A 275 9.88 4.08 -10.40
C LYS A 275 10.34 2.97 -9.44
N ARG A 276 11.03 1.95 -9.96
CA ARG A 276 11.59 0.80 -9.23
C ARG A 276 10.57 -0.19 -8.69
N GLY A 277 9.39 -0.29 -9.29
CA GLY A 277 8.48 -1.41 -9.08
C GLY A 277 9.04 -2.63 -9.78
N ILE A 278 9.06 -3.76 -9.07
CA ILE A 278 9.75 -4.97 -9.50
C ILE A 278 8.72 -6.10 -9.62
N ARG A 279 8.76 -6.81 -10.75
CA ARG A 279 8.11 -8.10 -10.92
C ARG A 279 9.12 -9.18 -11.24
N ASN A 280 8.99 -10.31 -10.54
CA ASN A 280 9.76 -11.51 -10.82
C ASN A 280 8.89 -12.52 -11.57
N ILE A 281 9.46 -13.13 -12.60
CA ILE A 281 8.83 -14.23 -13.34
C ILE A 281 9.82 -15.36 -13.44
N THR A 282 9.36 -16.57 -13.14
CA THR A 282 10.20 -17.76 -13.10
C THR A 282 9.79 -18.77 -14.16
N GLN A 283 10.75 -19.53 -14.66
CA GLN A 283 10.55 -20.60 -15.62
C GLN A 283 11.43 -21.80 -15.25
N GLN A 284 10.81 -22.98 -15.15
CA GLN A 284 11.53 -24.23 -14.92
C GLN A 284 12.23 -24.68 -16.21
N ILE A 285 13.42 -25.24 -16.07
CA ILE A 285 14.24 -25.75 -17.16
C ILE A 285 14.98 -27.02 -16.72
N THR A 286 15.38 -27.87 -17.66
CA THR A 286 16.21 -29.03 -17.40
C THR A 286 17.46 -28.96 -18.25
N VAL A 287 18.61 -28.78 -17.60
CA VAL A 287 19.91 -28.81 -18.28
C VAL A 287 20.51 -30.20 -18.13
N SER A 288 20.70 -30.91 -19.24
CA SER A 288 21.31 -32.24 -19.25
C SER A 288 22.82 -32.14 -19.10
N GLN A 289 23.40 -33.09 -18.38
CA GLN A 289 24.84 -33.22 -18.22
C GLN A 289 25.55 -33.51 -19.54
N TYR A 290 26.82 -33.13 -19.61
CA TYR A 290 27.69 -33.47 -20.72
C TYR A 290 27.87 -34.99 -20.80
N THR A 291 27.67 -35.55 -21.99
CA THR A 291 27.55 -37.02 -22.15
C THR A 291 28.84 -37.71 -22.57
N GLN A 292 29.93 -36.97 -22.81
CA GLN A 292 31.21 -37.57 -23.22
C GLN A 292 32.12 -37.85 -22.02
N ASP A 293 33.22 -38.55 -22.27
CA ASP A 293 34.20 -38.90 -21.25
C ASP A 293 34.86 -37.67 -20.61
N SER A 294 35.50 -37.88 -19.45
CA SER A 294 36.13 -36.80 -18.68
C SER A 294 37.18 -36.03 -19.48
N SER A 295 37.96 -36.67 -20.36
CA SER A 295 39.01 -35.99 -21.14
C SER A 295 38.42 -35.03 -22.18
N SER A 296 37.33 -35.46 -22.82
CA SER A 296 36.52 -34.64 -23.71
C SER A 296 35.86 -33.47 -22.96
N TYR A 297 35.35 -33.71 -21.75
CA TYR A 297 34.80 -32.66 -20.89
C TYR A 297 35.85 -31.60 -20.49
N TYR A 298 37.05 -32.01 -20.06
CA TYR A 298 38.13 -31.08 -19.75
C TYR A 298 38.51 -30.22 -20.95
N THR A 299 38.56 -30.82 -22.14
CA THR A 299 38.85 -30.08 -23.38
C THR A 299 37.74 -29.07 -23.70
N PHE A 300 36.47 -29.48 -23.55
CA PHE A 300 35.30 -28.62 -23.72
C PHE A 300 35.32 -27.41 -22.78
N ILE A 301 35.56 -27.63 -21.49
CA ILE A 301 35.65 -26.58 -20.48
C ILE A 301 36.85 -25.66 -20.74
N ASN A 302 38.02 -26.21 -21.11
CA ASN A 302 39.20 -25.41 -21.40
C ASN A 302 39.01 -24.51 -22.63
N ASN A 303 38.26 -24.96 -23.63
CA ASN A 303 37.87 -24.14 -24.77
C ASN A 303 36.99 -22.96 -24.33
N TRP A 304 36.00 -23.20 -23.46
CA TRP A 304 35.16 -22.14 -22.88
C TRP A 304 35.97 -21.13 -22.06
N PHE A 305 36.93 -21.59 -21.24
CA PHE A 305 37.85 -20.71 -20.51
C PHE A 305 38.66 -19.83 -21.46
N THR A 306 39.25 -20.42 -22.50
CA THR A 306 40.08 -19.71 -23.47
C THR A 306 39.28 -18.66 -24.24
N GLN A 307 38.06 -19.00 -24.69
CA GLN A 307 37.16 -18.06 -25.34
C GLN A 307 36.78 -16.89 -24.41
N THR A 308 36.48 -17.19 -23.14
CA THR A 308 36.14 -16.17 -22.15
C THR A 308 37.31 -15.22 -21.85
N GLN A 309 38.55 -15.72 -21.86
CA GLN A 309 39.73 -14.87 -21.71
C GLN A 309 39.86 -13.84 -22.84
N GLN A 310 39.54 -14.23 -24.07
CA GLN A 310 39.65 -13.40 -25.28
C GLN A 310 38.53 -12.37 -25.44
N ASP A 311 37.44 -12.48 -24.67
CA ASP A 311 36.34 -11.51 -24.72
C ASP A 311 36.83 -10.09 -24.32
N ASN A 312 36.27 -9.01 -24.86
CA ASN A 312 36.76 -7.65 -24.54
C ASN A 312 35.93 -6.94 -23.45
N LEU A 313 34.75 -7.47 -23.11
CA LEU A 313 33.83 -6.88 -22.14
C LEU A 313 33.94 -7.57 -20.78
N ASN A 314 34.45 -6.85 -19.77
CA ASN A 314 34.71 -7.39 -18.43
C ASN A 314 33.47 -7.99 -17.75
N GLN A 315 32.27 -7.43 -17.95
CA GLN A 315 31.04 -7.93 -17.34
C GLN A 315 30.65 -9.31 -17.87
N ASN A 316 30.74 -9.52 -19.19
CA ASN A 316 30.45 -10.81 -19.81
C ASN A 316 31.46 -11.88 -19.37
N LYS A 317 32.72 -11.51 -19.11
CA LYS A 317 33.73 -12.43 -18.57
C LYS A 317 33.32 -13.01 -17.22
N ILE A 318 32.88 -12.18 -16.29
CA ILE A 318 32.53 -12.62 -14.93
C ILE A 318 31.35 -13.60 -15.00
N ILE A 319 30.32 -13.27 -15.77
CA ILE A 319 29.15 -14.14 -15.96
C ILE A 319 29.58 -15.47 -16.59
N ASN A 320 30.39 -15.44 -17.66
CA ASN A 320 30.88 -16.63 -18.34
C ASN A 320 31.75 -17.51 -17.42
N TYR A 321 32.67 -16.93 -16.65
CA TYR A 321 33.47 -17.69 -15.69
C TYR A 321 32.60 -18.29 -14.58
N ASN A 322 31.59 -17.57 -14.10
CA ASN A 322 30.64 -18.11 -13.12
C ASN A 322 29.90 -19.32 -13.70
N MET A 323 29.40 -19.24 -14.93
CA MET A 323 28.77 -20.38 -15.62
C MET A 323 29.73 -21.57 -15.71
N ILE A 324 30.99 -21.35 -16.11
CA ILE A 324 31.99 -22.42 -16.19
C ILE A 324 32.25 -23.07 -14.83
N ILE A 325 32.49 -22.26 -13.78
CA ILE A 325 32.74 -22.76 -12.43
C ILE A 325 31.54 -23.55 -11.92
N TYR A 326 30.33 -23.05 -12.15
CA TYR A 326 29.10 -23.68 -11.74
C TYR A 326 28.90 -25.04 -12.45
N ASP A 327 29.20 -25.11 -13.74
CA ASP A 327 29.15 -26.37 -14.49
C ASP A 327 30.14 -27.39 -13.91
N ILE A 328 31.39 -26.99 -13.65
CA ILE A 328 32.43 -27.86 -13.06
C ILE A 328 31.98 -28.40 -11.70
N ILE A 329 31.51 -27.52 -10.81
CA ILE A 329 31.09 -27.91 -9.44
C ILE A 329 29.98 -28.96 -9.50
N ASN A 330 29.01 -28.80 -10.40
CA ASN A 330 27.87 -29.71 -10.49
C ASN A 330 28.15 -30.94 -11.37
N HIS A 331 29.20 -30.93 -12.20
CA HIS A 331 29.60 -32.10 -13.00
C HIS A 331 30.35 -33.14 -12.15
N VAL A 332 30.91 -32.74 -11.00
CA VAL A 332 31.55 -33.65 -10.03
C VAL A 332 30.48 -34.22 -9.10
N SER A 333 29.69 -35.15 -9.63
CA SER A 333 28.83 -36.04 -8.84
C SER A 333 28.69 -37.39 -9.51
#